data_AF-A0A6V8MRN2-F1
#
_entry.id   AF-A0A6V8MRN2-F1
#
_cell.length_a   1.000
_cell.length_b   1.000
_cell.length_c   1.000
_cell.angle_alpha   90.00
_cell.angle_beta   90.00
_cell.angle_gamma   90.00
#
_symmetry.space_group_name_H-M   'P 1'
#
loop_
_entity.id
_entity.type
_entity.pdbx_description
1 polymer ?
#
loop_
_entity_poly.entity_id
_entity_poly.type
_entity_poly.pdbx_seq_one_letter_code
_entity_poly.pdbx_strand_id
1 'polypeptide(L)'
;MKRFPFILLIIAVLGMDRRAHADTCNCDDWIQRGGYCVDYIKERIPSFPIPYKSDMPHLKNADVADVTEGDVAVFALRNYWHVAYVEKVHRDERGQATAIDVSEMNFGGDLSFAEFKAKWRSDNLLQWQRATCCGITDTYDQTTLRSNVDLDTVTQIWSPDDAAPGGSGRRDLKALTERVREVISRFREFIQSEL
;
A
#
# COMPACT_ATOMS: atom_id res chain seq x y z
N MET A 1 1.37 62.71 17.85
CA MET A 1 2.02 61.80 18.83
C MET A 1 2.08 60.41 18.23
N LYS A 2 3.30 59.90 18.05
CA LYS A 2 3.60 58.55 17.54
C LYS A 2 3.28 57.53 18.64
N ARG A 3 2.53 56.47 18.32
CA ARG A 3 2.48 55.24 19.12
C ARG A 3 2.58 54.03 18.19
N PHE A 4 3.52 53.16 18.55
CA PHE A 4 4.07 52.03 17.84
C PHE A 4 3.05 50.92 17.54
N PRO A 5 3.17 50.20 16.42
CA PRO A 5 2.53 48.90 16.26
C PRO A 5 3.38 47.84 16.96
N PHE A 6 2.87 47.28 18.05
CA PHE A 6 3.37 46.07 18.70
C PHE A 6 2.19 45.10 18.82
N ILE A 7 1.98 44.25 17.82
CA ILE A 7 1.39 42.93 18.07
C ILE A 7 2.20 41.93 17.24
N LEU A 8 3.03 41.21 17.98
CA LEU A 8 3.79 40.05 17.55
C LEU A 8 2.86 38.96 17.02
N LEU A 9 3.24 38.40 15.87
CA LEU A 9 3.53 36.98 15.69
C LEU A 9 2.69 36.00 16.56
N ILE A 10 1.50 35.63 16.07
CA ILE A 10 0.90 34.31 16.38
C ILE A 10 1.12 33.44 15.15
N ILE A 11 2.39 33.08 14.91
CA ILE A 11 2.77 31.90 14.14
C ILE A 11 3.45 31.00 15.15
N ALA A 12 2.71 30.05 15.75
CA ALA A 12 3.23 28.81 16.36
C ALA A 12 2.23 28.13 17.33
N VAL A 13 0.98 27.84 16.95
CA VAL A 13 0.19 26.77 17.64
C VAL A 13 -0.80 26.05 16.70
N LEU A 14 -0.43 25.80 15.45
CA LEU A 14 -1.06 24.74 14.62
C LEU A 14 -0.05 23.72 14.12
N GLY A 15 1.19 23.81 14.60
CA GLY A 15 2.24 22.81 14.43
C GLY A 15 2.45 22.00 15.71
N MET A 16 1.39 21.75 16.49
CA MET A 16 1.45 20.67 17.47
C MET A 16 1.54 19.36 16.69
N ASP A 17 2.78 18.97 16.45
CA ASP A 17 3.26 17.61 16.36
C ASP A 17 2.12 16.58 16.41
N ARG A 18 1.60 16.20 15.24
CA ARG A 18 1.06 14.85 15.05
C ARG A 18 2.21 13.82 15.02
N ARG A 19 3.26 14.04 15.84
CA ARG A 19 4.25 13.04 16.19
C ARG A 19 3.63 12.11 17.22
N ALA A 20 2.80 11.21 16.72
CA ALA A 20 2.54 9.94 17.38
C ALA A 20 2.48 8.88 16.29
N HIS A 21 3.58 8.75 15.55
CA HIS A 21 3.82 7.55 14.79
C HIS A 21 4.74 6.68 15.64
N ALA A 22 4.24 5.52 16.05
CA ALA A 22 4.84 4.29 16.60
C ALA A 22 6.27 4.22 17.21
N ASP A 23 7.14 5.22 17.11
CA ASP A 23 8.53 5.19 17.56
C ASP A 23 8.67 5.08 19.10
N THR A 24 7.58 5.35 19.84
CA THR A 24 7.54 5.30 21.31
C THR A 24 6.74 4.12 21.87
N CYS A 25 6.15 3.28 21.02
CA CYS A 25 5.29 2.19 21.45
C CYS A 25 5.99 0.84 21.29
N ASN A 26 6.15 0.10 22.40
CA ASN A 26 6.59 -1.29 22.33
C ASN A 26 5.43 -2.15 21.76
N CYS A 27 5.62 -2.63 20.54
CA CYS A 27 4.70 -3.48 19.80
C CYS A 27 5.11 -4.96 19.75
N ASP A 28 6.12 -5.38 20.51
CA ASP A 28 6.71 -6.72 20.44
C ASP A 28 5.67 -7.83 20.66
N ASP A 29 4.81 -7.67 21.67
CA ASP A 29 3.74 -8.62 22.00
C ASP A 29 2.75 -8.79 20.83
N TRP A 30 2.50 -7.74 20.06
CA TRP A 30 1.57 -7.76 18.94
C TRP A 30 2.24 -8.32 17.69
N ILE A 31 3.50 -7.99 17.45
CA ILE A 31 4.30 -8.58 16.37
C ILE A 31 4.36 -10.10 16.54
N GLN A 32 4.59 -10.59 17.76
CA GLN A 32 4.60 -12.03 18.05
C GLN A 32 3.25 -12.72 17.82
N ARG A 33 2.13 -12.00 17.92
CA ARG A 33 0.79 -12.53 17.66
C ARG A 33 0.45 -12.61 16.18
N GLY A 34 1.25 -11.99 15.30
CA GLY A 34 0.96 -11.88 13.87
C GLY A 34 -0.27 -11.01 13.61
N GLY A 35 -1.03 -11.29 12.55
CA GLY A 35 -2.33 -10.66 12.30
C GLY A 35 -2.27 -9.27 11.65
N TYR A 36 -1.10 -8.79 11.23
CA TYR A 36 -0.96 -7.54 10.48
C TYR A 36 -1.18 -7.75 8.98
N CYS A 37 -1.48 -6.67 8.26
CA CYS A 37 -1.60 -6.69 6.81
C CYS A 37 -0.33 -7.23 6.11
N VAL A 38 0.86 -6.91 6.64
CA VAL A 38 2.13 -7.43 6.12
C VAL A 38 2.32 -8.93 6.32
N ASP A 39 1.74 -9.53 7.37
CA ASP A 39 1.81 -10.97 7.61
C ASP A 39 1.04 -11.70 6.50
N TYR A 40 -0.16 -11.19 6.17
CA TYR A 40 -0.97 -11.71 5.08
C TYR A 40 -0.27 -11.61 3.72
N ILE A 41 0.33 -10.46 3.41
CA ILE A 41 1.09 -10.30 2.16
C ILE A 41 2.29 -11.24 2.12
N LYS A 42 3.00 -11.43 3.24
CA LYS A 42 4.13 -12.37 3.31
C LYS A 42 3.71 -13.82 3.10
N GLU A 43 2.53 -14.21 3.55
CA GLU A 43 1.98 -15.53 3.26
C GLU A 43 1.67 -15.71 1.76
N ARG A 44 1.07 -14.69 1.13
CA ARG A 44 0.71 -14.71 -0.30
C ARG A 44 1.92 -14.58 -1.23
N ILE A 45 2.89 -13.74 -0.84
CA ILE A 45 4.09 -13.38 -1.60
C ILE A 45 5.29 -13.40 -0.65
N PRO A 46 5.96 -14.55 -0.45
CA PRO A 46 7.08 -14.68 0.48
C PRO A 46 8.25 -13.71 0.23
N SER A 47 8.43 -13.27 -1.03
CA SER A 47 9.46 -12.32 -1.44
C SER A 47 9.16 -10.86 -1.09
N PHE A 48 7.92 -10.52 -0.69
CA PHE A 48 7.55 -9.15 -0.34
C PHE A 48 8.46 -8.62 0.79
N PRO A 49 9.18 -7.51 0.66
CA PRO A 49 10.00 -6.99 1.76
C PRO A 49 9.11 -6.60 2.94
N ILE A 50 9.56 -6.79 4.18
CA ILE A 50 8.86 -6.22 5.35
C ILE A 50 9.42 -4.81 5.53
N PRO A 51 8.68 -3.76 5.13
CA PRO A 51 9.19 -2.40 5.22
C PRO A 51 9.21 -1.93 6.67
N TYR A 52 10.30 -1.30 7.10
CA TYR A 52 10.18 -0.33 8.19
C TYR A 52 9.52 0.93 7.66
N LYS A 53 9.02 1.79 8.56
CA LYS A 53 8.29 3.01 8.18
C LYS A 53 9.10 3.91 7.23
N SER A 54 10.43 4.00 7.45
CA SER A 54 11.36 4.73 6.58
C SER A 54 11.43 4.18 5.16
N ASP A 55 11.10 2.90 4.98
CA ASP A 55 11.30 2.16 3.75
C ASP A 55 10.05 2.16 2.88
N MET A 56 8.90 2.58 3.44
CA MET A 56 7.62 2.62 2.73
C MET A 56 7.65 3.40 1.41
N PRO A 57 8.34 4.56 1.29
CA PRO A 57 8.48 5.25 0.00
C PRO A 57 9.34 4.49 -1.01
N HIS A 58 10.20 3.57 -0.54
CA HIS A 58 11.09 2.76 -1.36
C HIS A 58 10.45 1.44 -1.81
N LEU A 59 9.22 1.15 -1.37
CA LEU A 59 8.46 0.00 -1.85
C LEU A 59 7.83 0.20 -3.22
N LYS A 60 7.75 1.42 -3.76
CA LYS A 60 7.28 1.62 -5.13
C LYS A 60 8.29 1.04 -6.12
N ASN A 61 7.92 -0.02 -6.84
CA ASN A 61 8.69 -0.54 -7.98
C ASN A 61 7.87 -0.68 -9.27
N ALA A 62 6.58 -0.37 -9.24
CA ALA A 62 5.71 -0.29 -10.40
C ALA A 62 4.85 0.98 -10.37
N ASP A 63 4.43 1.43 -11.55
CA ASP A 63 3.48 2.53 -11.66
C ASP A 63 2.05 2.03 -11.45
N VAL A 64 1.24 2.88 -10.82
CA VAL A 64 -0.17 2.56 -10.51
C VAL A 64 -0.97 2.23 -11.78
N ALA A 65 -0.66 2.89 -12.90
CA ALA A 65 -1.29 2.61 -14.20
C ALA A 65 -0.96 1.20 -14.74
N ASP A 66 0.17 0.64 -14.34
CA ASP A 66 0.65 -0.67 -14.77
C ASP A 66 0.22 -1.80 -13.84
N VAL A 67 -0.66 -1.54 -12.86
CA VAL A 67 -1.13 -2.53 -11.88
C VAL A 67 -1.69 -3.80 -12.55
N THR A 68 -1.34 -4.94 -11.97
CA THR A 68 -1.72 -6.28 -12.37
C THR A 68 -2.17 -7.13 -11.18
N GLU A 69 -2.86 -8.22 -11.49
CA GLU A 69 -3.22 -9.25 -10.51
C GLU A 69 -1.94 -9.86 -9.94
N GLY A 70 -1.88 -10.02 -8.61
CA GLY A 70 -0.68 -10.48 -7.92
C GLY A 70 0.23 -9.38 -7.40
N ASP A 71 -0.04 -8.12 -7.74
CA ASP A 71 0.64 -6.98 -7.15
C ASP A 71 0.20 -6.73 -5.70
N VAL A 72 0.95 -5.89 -5.00
CA VAL A 72 0.62 -5.36 -3.69
C VAL A 72 0.25 -3.89 -3.83
N ALA A 73 -1.00 -3.57 -3.51
CA ALA A 73 -1.46 -2.20 -3.40
C ALA A 73 -1.09 -1.64 -2.02
N VAL A 74 -0.45 -0.47 -2.01
CA VAL A 74 -0.02 0.22 -0.80
C VAL A 74 -0.85 1.48 -0.60
N PHE A 75 -1.43 1.63 0.58
CA PHE A 75 -2.29 2.74 0.97
C PHE A 75 -1.66 3.53 2.11
N ALA A 76 -1.77 4.85 2.06
CA ALA A 76 -1.51 5.72 3.19
C ALA A 76 -2.83 5.99 3.95
N LEU A 77 -3.08 5.26 5.04
CA LEU A 77 -4.30 5.39 5.84
C LEU A 77 -4.02 6.18 7.12
N ARG A 78 -4.53 7.41 7.18
CA ARG A 78 -4.40 8.31 8.34
C ARG A 78 -2.93 8.47 8.78
N ASN A 79 -2.52 7.71 9.81
CA ASN A 79 -1.20 7.77 10.44
C ASN A 79 -0.37 6.48 10.27
N TYR A 80 -0.84 5.49 9.50
CA TYR A 80 -0.12 4.26 9.21
C TYR A 80 -0.21 3.89 7.73
N TRP A 81 0.66 2.96 7.33
CA TRP A 81 0.65 2.39 5.99
C TRP A 81 -0.08 1.05 6.01
N HIS A 82 -0.82 0.77 4.95
CA HIS A 82 -1.58 -0.46 4.81
C HIS A 82 -1.28 -1.10 3.47
N VAL A 83 -1.27 -2.42 3.43
CA VAL A 83 -0.97 -3.20 2.22
C VAL A 83 -2.05 -4.23 1.96
N ALA A 84 -2.38 -4.43 0.69
CA ALA A 84 -3.37 -5.39 0.24
C ALA A 84 -2.90 -6.11 -1.03
N TYR A 85 -3.30 -7.36 -1.19
CA TYR A 85 -2.99 -8.16 -2.38
C TYR A 85 -4.01 -7.87 -3.46
N VAL A 86 -3.57 -7.59 -4.69
CA VAL A 86 -4.44 -7.31 -5.83
C VAL A 86 -4.96 -8.62 -6.41
N GLU A 87 -6.24 -8.91 -6.18
CA GLU A 87 -6.91 -10.11 -6.70
C GLU A 87 -7.36 -9.94 -8.15
N LYS A 88 -7.85 -8.73 -8.48
CA LYS A 88 -8.41 -8.44 -9.81
C LYS A 88 -8.18 -6.98 -10.16
N VAL A 89 -7.91 -6.71 -11.45
CA VAL A 89 -7.85 -5.34 -11.99
C VAL A 89 -9.01 -5.11 -12.94
N HIS A 90 -9.82 -4.10 -12.65
CA HIS A 90 -10.89 -3.63 -13.53
C HIS A 90 -10.34 -2.57 -14.48
N ARG A 91 -10.67 -2.72 -15.76
CA ARG A 91 -10.18 -1.85 -16.83
C ARG A 91 -11.34 -1.26 -17.62
N ASP A 92 -11.18 -0.03 -18.08
CA ASP A 92 -12.13 0.64 -18.96
C ASP A 92 -12.06 0.11 -20.40
N GLU A 93 -12.91 0.65 -21.29
CA GLU A 93 -12.95 0.30 -22.71
C GLU A 93 -11.65 0.62 -23.46
N ARG A 94 -10.80 1.49 -22.90
CA ARG A 94 -9.48 1.86 -23.44
C ARG A 94 -8.37 0.96 -22.87
N GLY A 95 -8.71 0.02 -21.99
CA GLY A 95 -7.76 -0.88 -21.32
C GLY A 95 -7.05 -0.26 -20.11
N GLN A 96 -7.43 0.94 -19.67
CA GLN A 96 -6.83 1.61 -18.53
C GLN A 96 -7.38 1.05 -17.22
N ALA A 97 -6.51 0.82 -16.24
CA ALA A 97 -6.93 0.38 -14.92
C ALA A 97 -7.71 1.50 -14.21
N THR A 98 -8.90 1.17 -13.70
CA THR A 98 -9.78 2.13 -13.01
C THR A 98 -10.08 1.75 -11.57
N ALA A 99 -10.09 0.45 -11.27
CA ALA A 99 -10.33 -0.06 -9.94
C ALA A 99 -9.67 -1.43 -9.75
N ILE A 100 -9.53 -1.86 -8.50
CA ILE A 100 -9.00 -3.17 -8.13
C ILE A 100 -9.90 -3.86 -7.11
N ASP A 101 -9.95 -5.19 -7.17
CA ASP A 101 -10.40 -6.00 -6.04
C ASP A 101 -9.17 -6.43 -5.25
N VAL A 102 -9.23 -6.32 -3.92
CA VAL A 102 -8.11 -6.61 -3.04
C VAL A 102 -8.50 -7.52 -1.89
N SER A 103 -7.59 -8.41 -1.51
CA SER A 103 -7.66 -9.14 -0.26
C SER A 103 -6.63 -8.63 0.74
N GLU A 104 -7.03 -8.53 1.99
CA GLU A 104 -6.22 -7.90 3.04
C GLU A 104 -6.57 -8.42 4.43
N MET A 105 -5.68 -8.16 5.38
CA MET A 105 -5.85 -8.47 6.81
C MET A 105 -5.67 -7.20 7.65
N ASN A 106 -6.33 -7.11 8.80
CA ASN A 106 -6.22 -5.95 9.71
C ASN A 106 -6.60 -4.63 9.02
N PHE A 107 -7.62 -4.68 8.17
CA PHE A 107 -8.24 -3.50 7.57
C PHE A 107 -9.55 -3.19 8.29
N GLY A 108 -9.66 -2.00 8.87
CA GLY A 108 -10.84 -1.65 9.63
C GLY A 108 -10.71 -0.31 10.34
N GLY A 109 -11.62 -0.09 11.28
CA GLY A 109 -11.70 1.13 12.06
C GLY A 109 -10.82 1.13 13.30
N ASP A 110 -10.93 2.22 14.06
CA ASP A 110 -10.29 2.34 15.36
C ASP A 110 -10.86 1.29 16.33
N LEU A 111 -9.99 0.51 16.97
CA LEU A 111 -10.37 -0.46 17.97
C LEU A 111 -10.84 0.22 19.26
N SER A 112 -12.11 0.11 19.63
CA SER A 112 -12.62 0.63 20.90
C SER A 112 -12.19 -0.21 22.10
N PHE A 113 -12.20 0.38 23.31
CA PHE A 113 -11.86 -0.36 24.53
C PHE A 113 -12.86 -1.49 24.84
N ALA A 114 -14.12 -1.33 24.46
CA ALA A 114 -15.15 -2.36 24.64
C ALA A 114 -14.89 -3.55 23.71
N GLU A 115 -14.57 -3.29 22.44
CA GLU A 115 -14.18 -4.34 21.47
C GLU A 115 -12.89 -5.02 21.90
N PHE A 116 -11.90 -4.26 22.38
CA PHE A 116 -10.67 -4.81 22.92
C PHE A 116 -10.93 -5.76 24.09
N LYS A 117 -11.76 -5.34 25.05
CA LYS A 117 -12.20 -6.17 26.18
C LYS A 117 -12.86 -7.45 25.71
N ALA A 118 -13.78 -7.36 24.75
CA ALA A 118 -14.49 -8.52 24.23
C ALA A 118 -13.54 -9.51 23.53
N LYS A 119 -12.63 -9.00 22.69
CA LYS A 119 -11.75 -9.80 21.85
C LYS A 119 -10.60 -10.46 22.63
N TRP A 120 -9.92 -9.70 23.49
CA TRP A 120 -8.76 -10.20 24.25
C TRP A 120 -9.06 -10.56 25.71
N ARG A 121 -10.32 -10.43 26.15
CA ARG A 121 -10.74 -10.71 27.54
C ARG A 121 -9.88 -9.97 28.58
N SER A 122 -9.46 -8.76 28.24
CA SER A 122 -8.57 -7.92 29.05
C SER A 122 -9.22 -6.58 29.34
N ASP A 123 -9.25 -6.20 30.61
CA ASP A 123 -9.73 -4.90 31.09
C ASP A 123 -8.60 -3.88 31.31
N ASN A 124 -7.39 -4.18 30.83
CA ASN A 124 -6.22 -3.33 30.98
C ASN A 124 -6.22 -2.19 29.95
N LEU A 125 -6.50 -0.96 30.41
CA LEU A 125 -6.52 0.24 29.57
C LEU A 125 -5.16 0.52 28.90
N LEU A 126 -4.05 0.29 29.59
CA LEU A 126 -2.70 0.51 29.02
C LEU A 126 -2.42 -0.48 27.89
N GLN A 127 -2.90 -1.73 28.01
CA GLN A 127 -2.75 -2.72 26.95
C GLN A 127 -3.57 -2.34 25.71
N TRP A 128 -4.79 -1.83 25.91
CA TRP A 128 -5.59 -1.29 24.81
C TRP A 128 -4.91 -0.10 24.13
N GLN A 129 -4.42 0.87 24.90
CA GLN A 129 -3.69 2.02 24.35
C GLN A 129 -2.46 1.59 23.55
N ARG A 130 -1.72 0.58 24.02
CA ARG A 130 -0.61 -0.03 23.25
C ARG A 130 -1.11 -0.64 21.95
N ALA A 131 -2.21 -1.41 21.96
CA ALA A 131 -2.80 -1.99 20.75
C ALA A 131 -3.13 -0.91 19.72
N THR A 132 -3.84 0.14 20.12
CA THR A 132 -4.18 1.26 19.23
C THR A 132 -2.93 1.96 18.71
N CYS A 133 -1.90 2.15 19.54
CA CYS A 133 -0.64 2.74 19.11
C CYS A 133 0.10 1.89 18.06
N CYS A 134 -0.02 0.56 18.14
CA CYS A 134 0.57 -0.38 17.20
C CYS A 134 -0.24 -0.55 15.90
N GLY A 135 -1.33 0.20 15.70
CA GLY A 135 -2.14 0.11 14.49
C GLY A 135 -3.05 -1.12 14.43
N ILE A 136 -3.43 -1.66 15.59
CA ILE A 136 -4.40 -2.75 15.70
C ILE A 136 -5.81 -2.20 15.45
N THR A 137 -6.52 -2.74 14.45
CA THR A 137 -7.89 -2.36 14.12
C THR A 137 -8.91 -3.27 14.82
N ASP A 138 -10.19 -2.89 14.74
CA ASP A 138 -11.34 -3.74 15.13
C ASP A 138 -11.31 -5.14 14.45
N THR A 139 -10.82 -5.20 13.22
CA THR A 139 -10.69 -6.41 12.38
C THR A 139 -9.33 -7.10 12.44
N TYR A 140 -8.47 -6.78 13.41
CA TYR A 140 -7.15 -7.41 13.53
C TYR A 140 -7.17 -8.95 13.41
N ASP A 141 -6.18 -9.54 12.73
CA ASP A 141 -6.09 -10.95 12.32
C ASP A 141 -7.13 -11.46 11.30
N GLN A 142 -8.14 -10.67 10.97
CA GLN A 142 -9.20 -11.12 10.06
C GLN A 142 -8.86 -10.77 8.61
N THR A 143 -9.00 -11.76 7.73
CA THR A 143 -8.92 -11.57 6.28
C THR A 143 -10.24 -11.07 5.72
N THR A 144 -10.17 -10.10 4.82
CA THR A 144 -11.32 -9.49 4.13
C THR A 144 -11.05 -9.38 2.64
N LEU A 145 -12.13 -9.36 1.84
CA LEU A 145 -12.11 -9.06 0.41
C LEU A 145 -12.86 -7.76 0.21
N ARG A 146 -12.25 -6.82 -0.52
CA ARG A 146 -12.91 -5.58 -0.95
C ARG A 146 -12.91 -5.52 -2.46
N SER A 147 -14.06 -5.21 -3.01
CA SER A 147 -14.24 -5.08 -4.45
C SER A 147 -14.39 -3.63 -4.87
N ASN A 148 -14.00 -3.33 -6.11
CA ASN A 148 -14.11 -2.00 -6.73
C ASN A 148 -13.42 -0.90 -5.90
N VAL A 149 -12.24 -1.18 -5.36
CA VAL A 149 -11.40 -0.16 -4.73
C VAL A 149 -10.88 0.75 -5.84
N ASP A 150 -11.20 2.04 -5.74
CA ASP A 150 -10.77 3.06 -6.69
C ASP A 150 -9.24 3.16 -6.71
N LEU A 151 -8.66 3.11 -7.90
CA LEU A 151 -7.22 3.13 -8.09
C LEU A 151 -6.60 4.45 -7.61
N ASP A 152 -7.36 5.55 -7.60
CA ASP A 152 -6.92 6.85 -7.09
C ASP A 152 -6.64 6.83 -5.57
N THR A 153 -7.15 5.83 -4.85
CA THR A 153 -6.86 5.63 -3.42
C THR A 153 -5.55 4.90 -3.16
N VAL A 154 -4.97 4.27 -4.19
CA VAL A 154 -3.72 3.52 -4.11
C VAL A 154 -2.54 4.49 -4.20
N THR A 155 -1.67 4.49 -3.19
CA THR A 155 -0.53 5.41 -3.13
C THR A 155 0.66 4.86 -3.90
N GLN A 156 0.90 3.55 -3.83
CA GLN A 156 2.03 2.88 -4.49
C GLN A 156 1.63 1.47 -4.91
N ILE A 157 2.27 0.95 -5.95
CA ILE A 157 2.25 -0.46 -6.31
C ILE A 157 3.62 -1.04 -6.06
N TRP A 158 3.64 -2.21 -5.42
CA TRP A 158 4.78 -3.11 -5.44
C TRP A 158 4.43 -4.38 -6.21
N SER A 159 5.29 -4.77 -7.13
CA SER A 159 5.16 -5.98 -7.93
C SER A 159 6.28 -6.97 -7.56
N PRO A 160 5.99 -8.27 -7.40
CA PRO A 160 7.03 -9.26 -7.23
C PRO A 160 7.87 -9.39 -8.51
N ASP A 161 9.20 -9.41 -8.38
CA ASP A 161 10.11 -9.70 -9.50
C ASP A 161 9.79 -11.11 -10.04
N ASP A 162 9.21 -11.19 -11.25
CA ASP A 162 8.85 -12.39 -12.01
C ASP A 162 8.70 -13.68 -11.19
N ALA A 163 7.64 -13.77 -10.37
CA ALA A 163 7.04 -15.09 -10.14
C ALA A 163 6.54 -15.56 -11.52
N ALA A 164 7.21 -16.56 -12.10
CA ALA A 164 6.85 -17.13 -13.39
C ALA A 164 5.32 -17.28 -13.52
N PRO A 165 4.69 -16.79 -14.60
CA PRO A 165 3.25 -16.84 -14.75
C PRO A 165 2.85 -18.29 -15.02
N GLY A 166 2.56 -19.02 -13.95
CA GLY A 166 1.71 -20.21 -13.99
C GLY A 166 0.28 -19.74 -14.26
N GLY A 167 -0.02 -19.49 -15.54
CA GLY A 167 -1.30 -18.97 -15.98
C GLY A 167 -1.21 -18.56 -17.46
N SER A 168 -1.43 -19.54 -18.33
CA SER A 168 -1.42 -19.44 -19.79
C SER A 168 -2.09 -18.18 -20.32
N GLY A 169 -1.36 -17.36 -21.09
CA GLY A 169 -1.97 -16.41 -22.02
C GLY A 169 -1.24 -15.09 -22.29
N ARG A 170 -0.29 -14.66 -21.45
CA ARG A 170 0.18 -13.25 -21.50
C ARG A 170 1.63 -13.00 -21.92
N ARG A 171 2.44 -14.05 -22.13
CA ARG A 171 3.83 -13.89 -22.62
C ARG A 171 3.96 -13.66 -24.13
N ASP A 172 2.94 -13.96 -24.94
CA ASP A 172 3.07 -13.91 -26.40
C ASP A 172 2.78 -12.55 -27.04
N LEU A 173 2.11 -11.61 -26.38
CA LEU A 173 1.75 -10.33 -27.03
C LEU A 173 2.74 -9.20 -26.76
N LYS A 174 3.35 -9.13 -25.56
CA LYS A 174 4.31 -8.06 -25.20
C LYS A 174 5.70 -8.32 -25.79
N ALA A 175 6.14 -9.58 -25.85
CA ALA A 175 7.39 -9.95 -26.52
C ALA A 175 7.32 -9.83 -28.05
N LEU A 176 6.13 -10.01 -28.64
CA LEU A 176 5.91 -9.95 -30.08
C LEU A 176 5.73 -8.51 -30.57
N THR A 177 5.14 -7.61 -29.76
CA THR A 177 5.06 -6.17 -30.08
C THR A 177 6.42 -5.47 -29.98
N GLU A 178 7.26 -5.82 -29.00
CA GLU A 178 8.63 -5.29 -28.91
C GLU A 178 9.53 -5.79 -30.06
N ARG A 179 9.43 -7.08 -30.45
CA ARG A 179 10.17 -7.60 -31.62
C ARG A 179 9.71 -6.99 -32.95
N VAL A 180 8.41 -6.72 -33.13
CA VAL A 180 7.89 -6.05 -34.35
C VAL A 180 8.35 -4.60 -34.40
N ARG A 181 8.42 -3.89 -33.26
CA ARG A 181 8.95 -2.53 -33.21
C ARG A 181 10.45 -2.49 -33.55
N GLU A 182 11.23 -3.46 -33.08
CA GLU A 182 12.65 -3.56 -33.40
C GLU A 182 12.88 -3.87 -34.90
N VAL A 183 12.12 -4.79 -35.48
CA VAL A 183 12.21 -5.12 -36.92
C VAL A 183 11.80 -3.94 -37.81
N ILE A 184 10.75 -3.20 -37.45
CA ILE A 184 10.31 -2.01 -38.21
C ILE A 184 11.36 -0.89 -38.12
N SER A 185 12.03 -0.72 -36.97
CA SER A 185 13.09 0.28 -36.82
C SER A 185 14.31 -0.05 -37.71
N ARG A 186 14.71 -1.32 -37.78
CA ARG A 186 15.82 -1.77 -38.63
C ARG A 186 15.49 -1.74 -40.12
N PHE A 187 14.23 -1.96 -40.51
CA PHE A 187 13.81 -1.83 -41.92
C PHE A 187 13.79 -0.37 -42.40
N ARG A 188 13.52 0.59 -41.50
CA ARG A 188 13.50 2.02 -41.83
C ARG A 188 14.91 2.58 -42.06
N GLU A 189 15.88 2.10 -41.30
CA GLU A 189 17.30 2.44 -41.48
C GLU A 189 17.86 1.86 -42.79
N PHE A 190 17.46 0.65 -43.17
CA PHE A 190 17.91 0.02 -44.42
C PHE A 190 17.40 0.76 -45.68
N ILE A 191 16.12 1.18 -45.70
CA ILE A 191 15.54 1.91 -46.85
C ILE A 191 16.10 3.34 -46.99
N GLN A 192 16.57 3.97 -45.89
CA GLN A 192 17.22 5.28 -45.96
C GLN A 192 18.70 5.22 -46.37
N SER A 193 19.32 4.04 -46.42
CA SER A 193 20.70 3.86 -46.87
C SER A 193 20.87 3.44 -48.34
N GLU A 194 19.76 3.16 -49.05
CA GLU A 194 19.76 2.79 -50.49
C GLU A 194 19.00 3.79 -51.40
N LEU A 195 18.78 5.03 -50.93
CA LEU A 195 18.36 6.18 -51.75
C LEU A 195 19.39 7.31 -51.63
#